data_AF-A0A444CAS9-F1
#
_entry.id   AF-A0A444CAS9-F1
#
_cell.length_a   1.000
_cell.length_b   1.000
_cell.length_c   1.000
_cell.angle_alpha   90.00
_cell.angle_beta   90.00
_cell.angle_gamma   90.00
#
_symmetry.space_group_name_H-M   'P 1'
#
loop_
_entity.id
_entity.type
_entity.pdbx_description
1 polymer ?
#
loop_
_entity_poly.entity_id
_entity_poly.type
_entity_poly.pdbx_seq_one_letter_code
_entity_poly.pdbx_strand_id
1 'polypeptide(L)' 'MTSGTRTPTWRERENNKRRERRRRAIAAKMYSGLRMHGNYKLPKHCDNNAVLRALCEEAGWTVEEDGTTYPKV' A
#
# COMPACT_ATOMS: atom_id res chain seq x y z
N MET A 1 0.52 -27.15 -17.30
CA MET A 1 0.18 -26.30 -18.47
C MET A 1 0.72 -24.91 -18.18
N THR A 2 1.84 -24.55 -18.78
CA THR A 2 2.42 -23.21 -18.68
C THR A 2 1.53 -22.27 -19.49
N SER A 3 0.79 -21.39 -18.80
CA SER A 3 0.03 -20.32 -19.45
C SER A 3 1.02 -19.41 -20.17
N GLY A 4 1.15 -19.58 -21.49
CA GLY A 4 1.95 -18.71 -22.34
C GLY A 4 1.57 -17.25 -22.08
N THR A 5 2.56 -16.44 -21.74
CA THR A 5 2.42 -15.01 -21.47
C THR A 5 1.95 -14.29 -22.73
N ARG A 6 0.62 -14.25 -22.94
CA ARG A 6 0.01 -13.42 -23.98
C ARG A 6 0.45 -11.98 -23.77
N THR A 7 1.02 -11.39 -24.81
CA THR A 7 1.32 -9.96 -24.80
C THR A 7 0.00 -9.19 -24.72
N PRO A 8 -0.18 -8.34 -23.69
CA PRO A 8 -1.43 -7.63 -23.53
C PRO A 8 -1.62 -6.65 -24.69
N THR A 9 -2.83 -6.64 -25.23
CA THR A 9 -3.26 -5.69 -26.26
C THR A 9 -3.20 -4.25 -25.74
N TRP A 10 -3.18 -3.27 -26.64
CA TRP A 10 -3.15 -1.86 -26.26
C TRP A 10 -4.34 -1.47 -25.35
N ARG A 11 -5.54 -1.98 -25.66
CA ARG A 11 -6.75 -1.77 -24.83
C ARG A 11 -6.62 -2.36 -23.43
N GLU A 12 -6.04 -3.56 -23.30
CA GLU A 12 -5.79 -4.18 -21.99
C GLU A 12 -4.78 -3.39 -21.17
N ARG A 13 -3.71 -2.90 -21.80
CA ARG A 13 -2.72 -2.03 -21.13
C ARG A 13 -3.36 -0.74 -20.64
N GLU A 14 -4.21 -0.11 -21.45
CA GLU A 14 -4.91 1.11 -21.06
C GLU A 14 -5.90 0.87 -19.92
N ASN A 15 -6.66 -0.23 -19.97
CA ASN A 15 -7.53 -0.65 -18.87
C ASN A 15 -6.75 -0.90 -17.57
N ASN A 16 -5.59 -1.54 -17.65
CA ASN A 16 -4.71 -1.74 -16.50
C ASN A 16 -4.19 -0.42 -15.93
N LYS A 17 -3.77 0.53 -16.80
CA LYS A 17 -3.38 1.88 -16.37
C LYS A 17 -4.53 2.61 -15.66
N ARG A 18 -5.75 2.51 -16.19
CA ARG A 18 -6.94 3.13 -15.56
C ARG A 18 -7.27 2.49 -14.22
N ARG A 19 -7.24 1.16 -14.13
CA ARG A 19 -7.44 0.41 -12.89
C ARG A 19 -6.40 0.80 -11.84
N GLU A 20 -5.15 0.90 -12.25
CA GLU A 20 -4.05 1.26 -11.36
C GLU A 20 -4.16 2.71 -10.87
N ARG A 21 -4.53 3.67 -11.74
CA ARG A 21 -4.83 5.05 -11.31
C ARG A 21 -5.97 5.10 -10.30
N ARG A 22 -7.07 4.36 -10.54
CA ARG A 22 -8.20 4.29 -9.62
C ARG A 22 -7.79 3.69 -8.28
N ARG A 23 -7.01 2.60 -8.29
CA ARG A 23 -6.46 1.95 -7.09
C ARG A 23 -5.62 2.93 -6.27
N ARG A 24 -4.71 3.67 -6.92
CA ARG A 24 -3.85 4.68 -6.26
C ARG A 24 -4.65 5.85 -5.71
N ALA A 25 -5.67 6.33 -6.43
CA ALA A 25 -6.53 7.42 -5.95
C ALA A 25 -7.31 7.01 -4.68
N ILE A 26 -7.80 5.76 -4.62
CA ILE A 26 -8.46 5.22 -3.43
C ILE A 26 -7.48 5.15 -2.26
N ALA A 27 -6.28 4.60 -2.45
CA ALA A 27 -5.25 4.52 -1.41
C ALA A 27 -4.87 5.91 -0.87
N ALA A 28 -4.68 6.90 -1.76
CA ALA A 28 -4.39 8.27 -1.37
C ALA A 28 -5.51 8.88 -0.49
N LYS A 29 -6.78 8.60 -0.82
CA LYS A 29 -7.93 9.03 -0.01
C LYS A 29 -7.94 8.36 1.37
N MET A 30 -7.63 7.06 1.43
CA MET A 30 -7.49 6.33 2.70
C MET A 30 -6.37 6.93 3.57
N TYR A 31 -5.18 7.13 3.01
CA TYR A 31 -4.03 7.69 3.75
C TYR A 31 -4.28 9.12 4.23
N SER A 32 -5.04 9.91 3.46
CA SER A 32 -5.50 11.22 3.92
C SER A 32 -6.40 11.11 5.15
N GLY A 33 -7.34 10.15 5.16
CA GLY A 33 -8.22 9.90 6.30
C GLY A 33 -7.48 9.43 7.55
N LEU A 34 -6.53 8.50 7.40
CA LEU A 34 -5.71 7.99 8.51
C LEU A 34 -4.88 9.11 9.17
N ARG A 35 -4.31 10.03 8.37
CA ARG A 35 -3.59 11.21 8.90
C ARG A 35 -4.50 12.18 9.64
N MET A 36 -5.69 12.43 9.10
CA MET A 36 -6.59 13.46 9.63
C MET A 36 -7.36 12.99 10.86
N HIS A 37 -7.79 11.72 10.88
CA HIS A 37 -8.69 11.20 11.91
C HIS A 37 -8.08 10.09 12.76
N GLY A 38 -7.17 9.29 12.20
CA GLY A 38 -6.59 8.14 12.90
C GLY A 38 -5.31 8.46 13.68
N ASN A 39 -4.86 9.71 13.71
CA ASN A 39 -3.62 10.14 14.36
C ASN A 39 -2.35 9.39 13.89
N TYR A 40 -2.41 8.77 12.70
CA TYR A 40 -1.25 8.09 12.13
C TYR A 40 -0.24 9.12 11.64
N LYS A 41 1.02 8.99 12.08
CA LYS A 41 2.15 9.82 11.64
C LYS A 41 2.66 9.40 10.26
N LEU A 42 1.78 9.37 9.26
CA LEU A 42 2.16 9.02 7.88
C LEU A 42 2.78 10.21 7.15
N PRO A 43 3.89 10.02 6.40
CA PRO A 43 4.47 11.08 5.58
C PRO A 43 3.52 11.63 4.53
N LYS A 44 3.80 12.83 4.00
CA LYS A 44 3.01 13.44 2.89
C LYS A 44 2.92 12.51 1.68
N HIS A 45 4.05 11.87 1.33
CA HIS A 45 4.19 10.86 0.27
C HIS A 45 4.33 9.46 0.88
N CYS A 46 3.29 9.03 1.58
CA CYS A 46 3.22 7.71 2.18
C CYS A 46 3.15 6.60 1.11
N ASP A 47 3.97 5.56 1.29
CA ASP A 47 3.86 4.29 0.57
C ASP A 47 3.06 3.27 1.40
N ASN A 48 2.78 2.10 0.82
CA ASN A 48 2.04 1.05 1.52
C ASN A 48 2.79 0.56 2.77
N ASN A 49 4.12 0.52 2.72
CA ASN A 49 4.95 0.00 3.81
C ASN A 49 4.97 0.94 5.01
N ALA A 50 4.95 2.25 4.82
CA ALA A 50 4.80 3.21 5.91
C ALA A 50 3.47 3.03 6.64
N VAL A 51 2.37 2.75 5.92
CA VAL A 51 1.08 2.43 6.56
C VAL A 51 1.15 1.13 7.33
N LEU A 52 1.72 0.08 6.74
CA LEU A 52 1.86 -1.22 7.42
C LEU A 52 2.70 -1.11 8.69
N ARG A 53 3.83 -0.39 8.64
CA ARG A 53 4.66 -0.16 9.84
C ARG A 53 3.89 0.58 10.93
N ALA A 54 3.18 1.64 10.59
CA ALA A 54 2.40 2.39 11.57
C ALA A 54 1.26 1.55 12.18
N LEU A 55 0.63 0.68 11.39
CA LEU A 55 -0.37 -0.27 11.87
C LEU A 55 0.23 -1.34 12.78
N CYS A 56 1.39 -1.88 12.43
CA CYS A 56 2.12 -2.83 13.27
C CYS A 56 2.49 -2.19 14.62
N GLU A 57 3.03 -0.97 14.61
CA GLU A 57 3.37 -0.25 15.83
C GLU A 57 2.15 -0.03 16.74
N GLU A 58 1.01 0.36 16.17
CA GLU A 58 -0.24 0.52 16.92
C GLU A 58 -0.76 -0.82 17.47
N ALA A 59 -0.64 -1.89 16.70
CA ALA A 59 -1.01 -3.24 17.11
C ALA A 59 -0.03 -3.87 18.13
N GLY A 60 0.99 -3.12 18.57
CA GLY A 60 1.99 -3.61 19.54
C GLY A 60 3.01 -4.54 18.91
N TRP A 61 3.39 -4.32 17.66
CA TRP A 61 4.47 -5.02 16.97
C TRP A 61 5.60 -4.05 16.62
N THR A 62 6.84 -4.52 16.73
CA THR A 62 8.01 -3.82 16.22
C THR A 62 8.31 -4.30 14.82
N VAL A 63 8.61 -3.38 13.89
CA VAL A 63 9.00 -3.69 12.51
C VAL A 63 10.36 -3.07 12.22
N GLU A 64 11.33 -3.89 11.84
CA GLU A 64 12.68 -3.44 11.48
C GLU A 64 12.77 -2.96 10.03
N GLU A 65 13.90 -2.35 9.66
CA GLU A 65 14.10 -1.80 8.31
C GLU A 65 14.13 -2.87 7.22
N ASP A 66 14.53 -4.10 7.56
CA ASP A 66 14.53 -5.27 6.68
C ASP A 66 13.13 -5.93 6.55
N GLY A 67 12.15 -5.47 7.34
CA GLY A 67 10.79 -5.99 7.39
C GLY A 67 10.55 -7.10 8.41
N THR A 68 11.54 -7.44 9.25
CA THR A 68 11.36 -8.37 10.35
C THR A 68 10.37 -7.80 11.38
N THR A 69 9.38 -8.60 11.79
CA THR A 69 8.32 -8.17 12.72
C THR A 69 8.21 -9.06 13.96
N TYR A 70 8.14 -8.49 15.15
CA TYR A 70 7.99 -9.21 16.42
C TYR A 70 7.08 -8.47 17.42
N PRO A 71 6.48 -9.17 18.40
CA PRO A 71 5.65 -8.52 19.41
C PRO A 71 6.47 -7.56 20.27
N LYS A 72 5.87 -6.40 20.57
CA LYS A 72 6.41 -5.41 21.49
C LYS A 72 6.04 -5.85 22.90
N VAL A 73 7.03 -6.25 23.68
CA VAL A 73 6.88 -6.63 25.10
C VAL A 73 6.66 -5.40 25.95
#